data_AF-A0AAU6EVZ9-F1
#
_entry.id   AF-A0AAU6EVZ9-F1
#
_cell.length_a   1.000
_cell.length_b   1.000
_cell.length_c   1.000
_cell.angle_alpha   90.00
_cell.angle_beta   90.00
_cell.angle_gamma   90.00
#
_symmetry.space_group_name_H-M   'P 1'
#
loop_
_entity.id
_entity.type
_entity.pdbx_description
1 polymer ?
#
loop_
_entity_poly.entity_id
_entity_poly.type
_entity_poly.pdbx_seq_one_letter_code
_entity_poly.pdbx_strand_id
1 'polypeptide(L)'
;MTKYGGRTAVVVDGATGLGLAIAKRLIEGGAKILVTTRTPTRTEAELGPCAQVLTSDRTDPTAIATLAPTVDYLFLPAGREIVLALLPVLRDGAAVVFTQATPRPALRALSAELTAHGIRVNAVAPDCGHAARTDAAARAALFLAADAPYTTCAQLPIATSQF
;
A
#
# COMPACT_ATOMS: atom_id res chain seq x y z
N MET A 1 -15.45 -2.31 16.30
CA MET A 1 -14.45 -1.22 16.22
C MET A 1 -13.78 -1.28 14.86
N THR A 2 -13.84 -0.22 14.06
CA THR A 2 -13.22 -0.16 12.74
C THR A 2 -11.70 -0.01 12.89
N LYS A 3 -10.94 -1.09 12.62
CA LYS A 3 -9.47 -1.15 12.84
C LYS A 3 -8.72 -0.01 12.15
N TYR A 4 -9.24 0.47 11.02
CA TYR A 4 -8.65 1.54 10.21
C TYR A 4 -9.56 2.77 10.09
N GLY A 5 -10.56 2.88 10.97
CA GLY A 5 -11.49 4.01 10.98
C GLY A 5 -10.78 5.36 11.04
N GLY A 6 -11.14 6.27 10.13
CA GLY A 6 -10.60 7.63 10.09
C GLY A 6 -9.20 7.75 9.45
N ARG A 7 -8.60 6.64 8.99
CA ARG A 7 -7.33 6.66 8.26
C ARG A 7 -7.56 6.66 6.76
N THR A 8 -6.65 7.28 6.04
CA THR A 8 -6.64 7.32 4.57
C THR A 8 -5.53 6.41 4.04
N ALA A 9 -5.91 5.48 3.17
CA ALA A 9 -4.99 4.60 2.50
C ALA A 9 -4.97 4.85 0.99
N VAL A 10 -3.78 4.83 0.39
CA VAL A 10 -3.59 4.90 -1.06
C VAL A 10 -3.03 3.56 -1.52
N VAL A 11 -3.68 2.92 -2.49
CA VAL A 11 -3.21 1.68 -3.12
C VAL A 11 -2.96 1.93 -4.59
N VAL A 12 -1.68 1.88 -4.97
CA VAL A 12 -1.25 2.02 -6.36
C VAL A 12 -1.33 0.68 -7.06
N ASP A 13 -1.89 0.67 -8.27
CA ASP A 13 -2.15 -0.54 -9.08
C ASP A 13 -3.04 -1.57 -8.35
N GLY A 14 -4.11 -1.08 -7.71
CA GLY A 14 -4.99 -1.88 -6.86
C GLY A 14 -6.09 -2.64 -7.58
N ALA A 15 -6.06 -2.75 -8.91
CA ALA A 15 -7.12 -3.41 -9.68
C ALA A 15 -7.13 -4.94 -9.57
N THR A 16 -5.99 -5.56 -9.26
CA THR A 16 -5.87 -7.03 -9.26
C THR A 16 -4.96 -7.52 -8.14
N GLY A 17 -5.00 -8.84 -7.90
CA GLY A 17 -4.06 -9.53 -7.03
C GLY A 17 -3.99 -8.94 -5.61
N LEU A 18 -2.76 -8.69 -5.15
CA LEU A 18 -2.49 -8.22 -3.79
C LEU A 18 -3.08 -6.84 -3.51
N GLY A 19 -2.97 -5.90 -4.46
CA GLY A 19 -3.50 -4.54 -4.28
C GLY A 19 -5.01 -4.53 -4.06
N LEU A 20 -5.76 -5.32 -4.83
CA LEU A 20 -7.21 -5.46 -4.66
C LEU A 20 -7.58 -6.09 -3.31
N ALA A 21 -6.85 -7.11 -2.87
CA ALA A 21 -7.08 -7.77 -1.58
C ALA A 21 -6.78 -6.84 -0.39
N ILE A 22 -5.71 -6.03 -0.48
CA ILE A 22 -5.40 -4.98 0.50
C ILE A 22 -6.54 -3.96 0.53
N ALA A 23 -7.00 -3.51 -0.63
CA ALA A 23 -8.06 -2.52 -0.75
C ALA A 23 -9.37 -2.99 -0.10
N LYS A 24 -9.83 -4.20 -0.40
CA LYS A 24 -11.03 -4.79 0.21
C LYS A 24 -10.94 -4.82 1.73
N ARG A 25 -9.82 -5.29 2.28
CA ARG A 25 -9.60 -5.38 3.73
C ARG A 25 -9.53 -4.02 4.43
N LEU A 26 -9.01 -3.00 3.75
CA LEU A 26 -9.00 -1.62 4.28
C LEU A 26 -10.41 -1.06 4.37
N ILE A 27 -11.24 -1.28 3.34
CA ILE A 27 -12.65 -0.88 3.30
C ILE A 27 -13.43 -1.60 4.40
N GLU A 28 -13.27 -2.91 4.54
CA GLU A 28 -13.86 -3.70 5.63
C GLU A 28 -13.46 -3.17 7.02
N GLY A 29 -12.23 -2.67 7.15
CA GLY A 29 -11.73 -2.04 8.36
C GLY A 29 -12.15 -0.57 8.57
N GLY A 30 -12.93 0.01 7.64
CA GLY A 30 -13.46 1.38 7.72
C GLY A 30 -12.49 2.49 7.31
N ALA A 31 -11.42 2.17 6.57
CA ALA A 31 -10.52 3.18 6.02
C ALA A 31 -11.15 3.91 4.83
N LYS A 32 -10.75 5.16 4.61
CA LYS A 32 -10.94 5.84 3.33
C LYS A 32 -9.87 5.36 2.37
N ILE A 33 -10.24 4.89 1.19
CA ILE A 33 -9.27 4.36 0.24
C ILE A 33 -9.30 5.08 -1.10
N LEU A 34 -8.11 5.43 -1.58
CA LEU A 34 -7.85 5.87 -2.94
C LEU A 34 -7.10 4.76 -3.68
N VAL A 35 -7.65 4.24 -4.76
CA VAL A 35 -7.04 3.20 -5.57
C VAL A 35 -6.67 3.76 -6.94
N THR A 36 -5.44 3.60 -7.37
CA THR A 36 -5.04 3.94 -8.74
C THR A 36 -5.03 2.68 -9.61
N THR A 37 -5.55 2.81 -10.83
CA THR A 37 -5.63 1.70 -11.77
C THR A 37 -5.75 2.20 -13.21
N ARG A 38 -5.38 1.35 -14.16
CA ARG A 38 -5.66 1.52 -15.59
C ARG A 38 -7.08 1.09 -15.98
N THR A 39 -7.74 0.27 -15.16
CA THR A 39 -9.09 -0.29 -15.39
C THR A 39 -10.05 0.14 -14.28
N PRO A 40 -10.52 1.40 -14.27
CA PRO A 40 -11.33 1.96 -13.20
C PRO A 40 -12.66 1.22 -13.01
N THR A 41 -13.40 0.98 -14.09
CA THR A 41 -14.74 0.38 -14.07
C THR A 41 -14.79 -0.98 -13.39
N ARG A 42 -13.78 -1.82 -13.63
CA ARG A 42 -13.68 -3.15 -12.98
C ARG A 42 -13.39 -3.02 -11.49
N THR A 43 -12.54 -2.07 -11.13
CA THR A 43 -12.08 -1.86 -9.76
C THR A 43 -13.18 -1.26 -8.90
N GLU A 44 -13.95 -0.32 -9.44
CA GLU A 44 -15.13 0.26 -8.80
C GLU A 44 -16.19 -0.80 -8.52
N ALA A 45 -16.45 -1.70 -9.47
CA ALA A 45 -17.40 -2.80 -9.29
C ALA A 45 -16.97 -3.77 -8.15
N GLU A 46 -15.67 -3.96 -7.95
CA GLU A 46 -15.12 -4.88 -6.95
C GLU A 46 -15.01 -4.26 -5.54
N LEU A 47 -14.77 -2.95 -5.46
CA LEU A 47 -14.56 -2.24 -4.18
C LEU A 47 -15.80 -1.50 -3.68
N GLY A 48 -16.75 -1.22 -4.57
CA GLY A 48 -17.98 -0.51 -4.26
C GLY A 48 -17.78 0.99 -3.97
N PRO A 49 -18.82 1.67 -3.46
CA PRO A 49 -18.87 3.14 -3.36
C PRO A 49 -17.94 3.72 -2.28
N CYS A 50 -17.35 2.89 -1.43
CA CYS A 50 -16.44 3.32 -0.37
C CYS A 50 -15.00 3.57 -0.86
N ALA A 51 -14.67 3.16 -2.08
CA ALA A 51 -13.37 3.41 -2.70
C ALA A 51 -13.45 4.51 -3.75
N GLN A 52 -12.52 5.46 -3.67
CA GLN A 52 -12.26 6.37 -4.79
C GLN A 52 -11.29 5.70 -5.74
N VAL A 53 -11.68 5.54 -7.00
CA VAL A 53 -10.84 4.92 -8.02
C VAL A 53 -10.36 6.01 -8.98
N LEU A 54 -9.04 6.16 -9.07
CA LEU A 54 -8.40 7.10 -9.97
C LEU A 54 -7.88 6.33 -11.19
N THR A 55 -8.41 6.68 -12.36
CA THR A 55 -7.85 6.25 -13.65
C THR A 55 -6.53 6.94 -13.86
N SER A 56 -5.42 6.20 -13.83
CA SER A 56 -4.11 6.77 -14.10
C SER A 56 -3.23 5.74 -14.78
N ASP A 57 -2.62 6.13 -15.90
CA ASP A 57 -1.69 5.29 -16.67
C ASP A 57 -0.35 5.12 -15.93
N ARG A 58 0.00 6.08 -15.06
CA ARG A 58 1.09 6.00 -14.09
C ARG A 58 0.89 7.05 -13.01
N THR A 59 1.05 6.59 -11.77
CA THR A 59 1.16 7.28 -10.48
C THR A 59 1.50 8.77 -10.51
N ASP A 60 0.57 9.64 -10.94
CA ASP A 60 0.76 11.08 -10.84
C ASP A 60 0.65 11.50 -9.37
N PRO A 61 1.76 11.88 -8.73
CA PRO A 61 1.75 12.24 -7.32
C PRO A 61 0.91 13.50 -7.07
N THR A 62 0.75 14.37 -8.07
CA THR A 62 -0.05 15.59 -7.96
C THR A 62 -1.53 15.27 -7.83
N ALA A 63 -2.02 14.35 -8.67
CA ALA A 63 -3.40 13.88 -8.62
C ALA A 63 -3.70 13.14 -7.31
N ILE A 64 -2.76 12.30 -6.86
CA ILE A 64 -2.87 11.60 -5.57
C ILE A 64 -2.89 12.61 -4.42
N ALA A 65 -1.98 13.57 -4.39
CA ALA A 65 -1.91 14.59 -3.35
C ALA A 65 -3.17 15.48 -3.29
N THR A 66 -3.80 15.73 -4.45
CA THR A 66 -5.04 16.51 -4.55
C THR A 66 -6.23 15.75 -3.97
N LEU A 67 -6.32 14.44 -4.24
CA LEU A 67 -7.44 13.59 -3.81
C LEU A 67 -7.28 13.07 -2.38
N ALA A 68 -6.04 12.83 -1.98
CA ALA A 68 -5.66 12.40 -0.65
C ALA A 68 -4.68 13.43 -0.04
N PRO A 69 -5.18 14.54 0.50
CA PRO A 69 -4.35 15.57 1.13
C PRO A 69 -3.65 15.06 2.40
N THR A 70 -4.02 13.87 2.86
CA THR A 70 -3.52 13.28 4.08
C THR A 70 -3.52 11.77 3.93
N VAL A 71 -2.35 11.14 3.96
CA VAL A 71 -2.17 9.70 3.74
C VAL A 71 -1.51 9.05 4.97
N ASP A 72 -2.16 8.03 5.52
CA ASP A 72 -1.63 7.22 6.62
C ASP A 72 -0.92 5.96 6.10
N TYR A 73 -1.48 5.35 5.05
CA TYR A 73 -0.95 4.12 4.48
C TYR A 73 -0.78 4.25 2.97
N LEU A 74 0.42 3.99 2.47
CA LEU A 74 0.75 4.02 1.05
C LEU A 74 1.23 2.64 0.61
N PHE A 75 0.46 1.99 -0.25
CA PHE A 75 0.81 0.71 -0.87
C PHE A 75 1.13 0.94 -2.33
N LEU A 76 2.30 0.49 -2.77
CA LEU A 76 2.71 0.62 -4.17
C LEU A 76 3.60 -0.53 -4.62
N PRO A 77 3.54 -0.96 -5.89
CA PRO A 77 4.38 -2.04 -6.39
C PRO A 77 5.86 -1.67 -6.37
N ALA A 78 6.21 -0.50 -6.90
CA ALA A 78 7.55 0.05 -6.99
C ALA A 78 7.48 1.57 -7.19
N GLY A 79 8.65 2.22 -7.18
CA GLY A 79 8.79 3.64 -7.52
C GLY A 79 9.05 4.51 -6.30
N ARG A 80 10.33 4.74 -6.02
CA ARG A 80 10.81 5.60 -4.93
C ARG A 80 10.40 7.06 -5.17
N GLU A 81 10.44 7.49 -6.42
CA GLU A 81 10.10 8.85 -6.86
C GLU A 81 8.68 9.25 -6.45
N ILE A 82 7.74 8.31 -6.48
CA ILE A 82 6.36 8.53 -6.05
C ILE A 82 6.30 8.75 -4.54
N VAL A 83 7.02 7.93 -3.77
CA VAL A 83 7.06 8.05 -2.31
C VAL A 83 7.61 9.43 -1.92
N LEU A 84 8.69 9.86 -2.58
CA LEU A 84 9.30 11.17 -2.34
C LEU A 84 8.37 12.32 -2.75
N ALA A 85 7.66 12.19 -3.87
CA ALA A 85 6.70 13.21 -4.31
C ALA A 85 5.47 13.30 -3.39
N LEU A 86 5.11 12.22 -2.71
CA LEU A 86 4.02 12.17 -1.74
C LEU A 86 4.45 12.49 -0.30
N LEU A 87 5.74 12.75 -0.05
CA LEU A 87 6.23 13.18 1.26
C LEU A 87 5.41 14.31 1.90
N PRO A 88 5.00 15.37 1.17
CA PRO A 88 4.25 16.48 1.76
C PRO A 88 2.84 16.11 2.25
N VAL A 89 2.26 15.02 1.74
CA VAL A 89 0.90 14.56 2.09
C VAL A 89 0.89 13.38 3.05
N LEU A 90 2.05 12.76 3.30
CA LEU A 90 2.19 11.67 4.26
C LEU A 90 2.13 12.23 5.69
N ARG A 91 1.27 11.67 6.54
CA ARG A 91 1.24 12.03 7.96
C ARG A 91 2.51 11.59 8.67
N ASP A 92 2.80 12.27 9.78
CA ASP A 92 3.75 11.79 10.77
C ASP A 92 3.33 10.39 11.25
N GLY A 93 4.24 9.42 11.18
CA GLY A 93 3.92 8.02 11.50
C GLY A 93 3.25 7.23 10.36
N ALA A 94 3.13 7.79 9.15
CA ALA A 94 2.61 7.07 7.99
C ALA A 94 3.46 5.85 7.64
N ALA A 95 2.84 4.85 7.00
CA ALA A 95 3.54 3.65 6.57
C ALA A 95 3.45 3.46 5.05
N VAL A 96 4.60 3.18 4.45
CA VAL A 96 4.80 2.85 3.05
C VAL A 96 5.12 1.37 2.95
N VAL A 97 4.37 0.64 2.15
CA VAL A 97 4.56 -0.80 1.93
C VAL A 97 4.69 -1.08 0.45
N PHE A 98 5.87 -1.57 0.04
CA PHE A 98 6.07 -2.05 -1.32
C PHE A 98 5.45 -3.42 -1.50
N THR A 99 4.67 -3.62 -2.56
CA THR A 99 3.95 -4.88 -2.83
C THR A 99 4.66 -5.80 -3.84
N GLN A 100 5.88 -5.43 -4.25
CA GLN A 100 6.76 -6.25 -5.06
C GLN A 100 8.17 -6.34 -4.46
N ALA A 101 8.97 -7.25 -5.02
CA ALA A 101 10.38 -7.41 -4.65
C ALA A 101 11.16 -6.11 -4.86
N THR A 102 11.62 -5.53 -3.75
CA THR A 102 12.43 -4.33 -3.74
C THR A 102 13.84 -4.70 -3.28
N PRO A 103 14.92 -4.27 -3.97
CA PRO A 103 16.28 -4.56 -3.53
C PRO A 103 16.51 -4.07 -2.09
N ARG A 104 16.96 -4.96 -1.20
CA ARG A 104 17.21 -4.63 0.22
C ARG A 104 18.07 -3.37 0.43
N PRO A 105 19.14 -3.11 -0.34
CA PRO A 105 19.91 -1.88 -0.22
C PRO A 105 19.07 -0.62 -0.52
N ALA A 106 18.23 -0.67 -1.56
CA ALA A 106 17.35 0.44 -1.93
C ALA A 106 16.27 0.67 -0.86
N LEU A 107 15.67 -0.41 -0.33
CA LEU A 107 14.68 -0.34 0.74
C LEU A 107 15.28 0.26 2.02
N ARG A 108 16.51 -0.14 2.38
CA ARG A 108 17.23 0.41 3.54
C ARG A 108 17.58 1.88 3.36
N ALA A 109 18.06 2.27 2.19
CA ALA A 109 18.38 3.67 1.90
C ALA A 109 17.13 4.56 1.99
N LEU A 110 16.03 4.13 1.38
CA LEU A 110 14.77 4.87 1.44
C LEU A 110 14.22 4.93 2.87
N SER A 111 14.26 3.82 3.60
CA SER A 111 13.86 3.77 5.01
C SER A 111 14.66 4.77 5.87
N ALA A 112 15.98 4.83 5.71
CA ALA A 112 16.82 5.75 6.47
C ALA A 112 16.45 7.22 6.21
N GLU A 113 16.14 7.57 4.96
CA GLU A 113 15.72 8.90 4.55
C GLU A 113 14.32 9.27 5.10
N LEU A 114 13.39 8.32 5.06
CA LEU A 114 12.02 8.51 5.51
C LEU A 114 11.84 8.43 7.03
N THR A 115 12.79 7.80 7.74
CA THR A 115 12.79 7.74 9.21
C THR A 115 12.90 9.14 9.82
N ALA A 116 13.60 10.08 9.16
CA ALA A 116 13.67 11.48 9.59
C ALA A 116 12.29 12.19 9.56
N HIS A 117 11.35 11.66 8.78
CA HIS A 117 9.98 12.15 8.64
C HIS A 117 8.97 11.32 9.45
N GLY A 118 9.44 10.39 10.30
CA GLY A 118 8.59 9.49 11.07
C GLY A 118 7.88 8.43 10.21
N ILE A 119 8.26 8.26 8.95
CA ILE A 119 7.59 7.37 8.00
C ILE A 119 8.21 5.98 8.04
N ARG A 120 7.36 4.95 8.17
CA ARG A 120 7.77 3.54 8.16
C ARG A 120 7.79 3.00 6.75
N VAL A 121 8.88 2.35 6.34
CA VAL A 121 9.00 1.72 5.01
C VAL A 121 9.21 0.21 5.16
N ASN A 122 8.32 -0.57 4.56
CA ASN A 122 8.39 -2.03 4.54
C ASN A 122 8.17 -2.56 3.11
N ALA A 123 8.46 -3.84 2.89
CA ALA A 123 8.14 -4.51 1.64
C ALA A 123 7.55 -5.90 1.88
N VAL A 124 6.57 -6.26 1.07
CA VAL A 124 6.04 -7.61 0.95
C VAL A 124 6.21 -8.06 -0.50
N ALA A 125 6.84 -9.21 -0.68
CA ALA A 125 7.05 -9.80 -1.99
C ALA A 125 6.28 -11.12 -2.04
N PRO A 126 5.04 -11.12 -2.56
CA PRO A 126 4.32 -12.35 -2.81
C PRO A 126 4.86 -13.05 -4.07
N ASP A 127 5.15 -14.35 -3.97
CA ASP A 127 5.24 -15.22 -5.15
C ASP A 127 3.82 -15.47 -5.67
N CYS A 128 3.37 -14.58 -6.55
CA CYS A 128 1.99 -14.54 -7.04
C CYS A 128 1.72 -15.69 -8.03
N GLY A 129 1.10 -16.76 -7.54
CA GLY A 129 0.52 -17.80 -8.39
C GLY A 129 -0.93 -18.18 -8.07
N HIS A 130 -1.44 -17.98 -6.83
CA HIS A 130 -2.76 -18.49 -6.40
C HIS A 130 -3.49 -17.52 -5.47
N ALA A 131 -4.83 -17.43 -5.63
CA ALA A 131 -5.71 -16.49 -4.90
C ALA A 131 -5.68 -16.62 -3.37
N ALA A 132 -5.55 -17.83 -2.82
CA ALA A 132 -5.45 -18.04 -1.36
C ALA A 132 -4.20 -17.38 -0.74
N ARG A 133 -3.11 -17.25 -1.52
CA ARG A 133 -1.86 -16.62 -1.07
C ARG A 133 -1.94 -15.10 -1.04
N THR A 134 -2.79 -14.53 -1.90
CA THR A 134 -3.05 -13.10 -1.97
C THR A 134 -3.62 -12.57 -0.66
N ASP A 135 -4.49 -13.34 0.00
CA ASP A 135 -5.09 -12.94 1.27
C ASP A 135 -4.07 -12.88 2.42
N ALA A 136 -3.22 -13.92 2.53
CA ALA A 136 -2.14 -13.95 3.52
C ALA A 136 -1.14 -12.81 3.30
N ALA A 137 -0.77 -12.55 2.03
CA ALA A 137 0.09 -11.44 1.67
C ALA A 137 -0.56 -10.08 2.00
N ALA A 138 -1.88 -9.92 1.78
CA ALA A 138 -2.59 -8.70 2.14
C ALA A 138 -2.61 -8.49 3.66
N ARG A 139 -2.80 -9.55 4.45
CA ARG A 139 -2.69 -9.50 5.92
C ARG A 139 -1.31 -9.07 6.38
N ALA A 140 -0.26 -9.65 5.78
CA ALA A 140 1.11 -9.27 6.08
C ALA A 140 1.38 -7.80 5.75
N ALA A 141 0.94 -7.34 4.58
CA ALA A 141 1.06 -5.94 4.17
C ALA A 141 0.38 -4.99 5.17
N LEU A 142 -0.84 -5.32 5.59
CA LEU A 142 -1.60 -4.53 6.56
C LEU A 142 -0.96 -4.54 7.95
N PHE A 143 -0.43 -5.68 8.39
CA PHE A 143 0.31 -5.77 9.65
C PHE A 143 1.56 -4.89 9.62
N LEU A 144 2.33 -4.93 8.52
CA LEU A 144 3.50 -4.08 8.34
C LEU A 144 3.14 -2.59 8.32
N ALA A 145 1.98 -2.23 7.79
CA ALA A 145 1.51 -0.85 7.75
C ALA A 145 1.02 -0.35 9.12
N ALA A 146 0.15 -1.12 9.78
CA ALA A 146 -0.64 -0.67 10.93
C ALA A 146 -0.07 -1.07 12.29
N ASP A 147 0.55 -2.25 12.38
CA ASP A 147 0.88 -2.88 13.67
C ASP A 147 2.40 -2.97 13.91
N ALA A 148 3.25 -2.79 12.88
CA ALA A 148 4.70 -2.82 13.05
C ALA A 148 5.21 -1.60 13.85
N PRO A 149 5.76 -1.79 15.08
CA PRO A 149 6.13 -0.70 15.98
C PRO A 149 7.35 0.10 15.53
N TYR A 150 8.14 -0.43 14.59
CA TYR A 150 9.34 0.21 14.05
C TYR A 150 9.42 0.06 12.54
N THR A 151 10.14 0.98 11.89
CA THR A 151 10.56 0.81 10.50
C THR A 151 11.43 -0.41 10.38
N THR A 152 10.81 -1.54 10.09
CA THR A 152 11.52 -2.78 9.85
C THR A 152 11.80 -2.77 8.37
N CYS A 153 13.06 -2.70 7.95
CA CYS A 153 13.42 -2.97 6.55
C CYS A 153 13.22 -4.46 6.23
N ALA A 154 12.07 -5.01 6.61
CA ALA A 154 11.64 -6.36 6.40
C ALA A 154 11.12 -6.43 4.98
N GLN A 155 11.74 -7.32 4.23
CA GLN A 155 11.13 -7.93 3.08
C GLN A 155 10.63 -9.29 3.56
N LEU A 156 9.31 -9.46 3.61
CA LEU A 156 8.71 -10.76 3.91
C LEU A 156 8.57 -11.53 2.59
N PRO A 157 9.39 -12.58 2.36
CA PRO A 157 9.05 -13.57 1.34
C PRO A 157 7.86 -14.36 1.86
N ILE A 158 6.75 -14.36 1.12
CA ILE A 158 5.63 -15.25 1.42
C ILE A 158 6.00 -16.63 0.86
N ALA A 159 6.91 -17.34 1.54
CA ALA A 159 7.47 -18.60 1.07
C ALA A 159 6.42 -19.73 1.07
N THR A 160 6.39 -20.48 -0.04
CA THR A 160 5.73 -21.78 -0.17
C THR A 160 6.26 -22.77 0.87
N SER A 161 5.43 -23.12 1.85
CA SER A 161 5.52 -24.48 2.39
C SER A 161 4.74 -25.37 1.42
N GLN A 162 5.46 -26.11 0.56
CA GLN A 162 4.89 -27.25 -0.14
C GLN A 162 4.50 -28.28 0.93
N PHE A 163 3.21 -28.59 1.01
CA PHE A 163 2.68 -29.81 1.62
C PHE A 163 1.70 -30.41 0.61
#